data_AF-A0A4R4NVW5-F1
#
_entry.id   AF-A0A4R4NVW5-F1
#
_cell.length_a   1.000
_cell.length_b   1.000
_cell.length_c   1.000
_cell.angle_alpha   90.00
_cell.angle_beta   90.00
_cell.angle_gamma   90.00
#
_symmetry.space_group_name_H-M   'P 1'
#
loop_
_entity.id
_entity.type
_entity.pdbx_description
1 polymer ?
#
loop_
_entity_poly.entity_id
_entity_poly.type
_entity_poly.pdbx_seq_one_letter_code
_entity_poly.pdbx_strand_id
1 'polypeptide(L)'
;MSSVRRRVGGGLMALAGVVAVGAVSATPAHAAYSDCSWGKVCVWDGWNGSGNRWEVPNCGWNKIPVYMNELVSSAKTHGNAMRLYDGGAAVYVGNFKPWMESNLASYEDDRASWVWVDC
;
A
#
# COMPACT_ATOMS: atom_id res chain seq x y z
N MET A 1 0.91 -74.78 27.04
CA MET A 1 -0.54 -74.50 27.18
C MET A 1 -0.81 -73.15 26.56
N SER A 2 -1.84 -73.08 25.69
CA SER A 2 -2.44 -71.89 25.05
C SER A 2 -1.58 -71.19 23.98
N SER A 3 -1.79 -71.49 22.69
CA SER A 3 -2.74 -70.82 21.77
C SER A 3 -2.32 -69.36 21.49
N VAL A 4 -2.09 -68.93 20.25
CA VAL A 4 -3.16 -68.41 19.38
C VAL A 4 -2.67 -68.29 17.92
N ARG A 5 -3.53 -68.73 16.99
CA ARG A 5 -3.50 -68.51 15.53
C ARG A 5 -3.99 -67.09 15.19
N ARG A 6 -3.52 -66.50 14.08
CA ARG A 6 -4.31 -65.84 12.99
C ARG A 6 -3.34 -65.13 12.03
N ARG A 7 -3.15 -65.66 10.81
CA ARG A 7 -3.91 -65.42 9.56
C ARG A 7 -3.73 -64.01 8.98
N VAL A 8 -3.13 -64.04 7.81
CA VAL A 8 -2.91 -63.00 6.79
C VAL A 8 -4.23 -62.41 6.29
N GLY A 9 -4.22 -61.11 6.03
CA GLY A 9 -5.15 -60.35 5.18
C GLY A 9 -4.60 -58.92 5.14
N GLY A 10 -4.18 -58.36 4.03
CA GLY A 10 -4.92 -58.23 2.77
C GLY A 10 -5.14 -56.73 2.62
N GLY A 11 -4.51 -56.15 1.59
CA GLY A 11 -4.20 -54.72 1.53
C GLY A 11 -5.37 -53.76 1.41
N LEU A 12 -5.04 -52.48 1.51
CA LEU A 12 -5.76 -51.40 0.86
C LEU A 12 -4.78 -50.23 0.66
N MET A 13 -4.38 -50.05 -0.59
CA MET A 13 -3.77 -48.83 -1.11
C MET A 13 -4.76 -47.68 -0.87
N ALA A 14 -4.39 -46.72 -0.03
CA ALA A 14 -5.10 -45.44 0.05
C ALA A 14 -4.53 -44.52 -1.04
N LEU A 15 -5.37 -44.28 -2.04
CA LEU A 15 -5.14 -43.40 -3.18
C LEU A 15 -4.85 -41.97 -2.72
N ALA A 16 -3.87 -41.38 -3.39
CA ALA A 16 -3.53 -39.98 -3.35
C ALA A 16 -4.75 -39.09 -3.63
N GLY A 17 -4.96 -38.11 -2.75
CA GLY A 17 -5.92 -37.04 -2.93
C GLY A 17 -5.33 -35.74 -2.40
N VAL A 18 -4.16 -35.34 -2.92
CA VAL A 18 -3.65 -33.99 -2.68
C VAL A 18 -4.42 -33.07 -3.62
N VAL A 19 -5.47 -32.45 -3.11
CA VAL A 19 -6.08 -31.28 -3.74
C VAL A 19 -5.01 -30.18 -3.71
N ALA A 20 -4.36 -29.95 -4.84
CA ALA A 20 -3.55 -28.76 -5.04
C ALA A 20 -4.52 -27.57 -5.00
N VAL A 21 -4.68 -27.00 -3.80
CA VAL A 21 -5.32 -25.71 -3.63
C VAL A 21 -4.42 -24.75 -4.36
N GLY A 22 -4.85 -24.34 -5.57
CA GLY A 22 -4.14 -23.35 -6.36
C GLY A 22 -3.82 -22.18 -5.44
N ALA A 23 -2.52 -21.98 -5.20
CA ALA A 23 -2.04 -20.79 -4.55
C ALA A 23 -2.39 -19.65 -5.51
N VAL A 24 -3.58 -19.08 -5.33
CA VAL A 24 -3.88 -17.75 -5.83
C VAL A 24 -2.84 -16.87 -5.15
N SER A 25 -1.81 -16.52 -5.91
CA SER A 25 -0.88 -15.48 -5.51
C SER A 25 -1.73 -14.26 -5.24
N ALA A 26 -2.01 -13.99 -3.96
CA ALA A 26 -2.64 -12.75 -3.56
C ALA A 26 -1.77 -11.65 -4.15
N THR A 27 -2.27 -10.96 -5.17
CA THR A 27 -1.65 -9.74 -5.60
C THR A 27 -1.56 -8.87 -4.34
N PRO A 28 -0.40 -8.28 -4.02
CA PRO A 28 -0.31 -7.40 -2.87
C PRO A 28 -1.47 -6.42 -2.99
N ALA A 29 -2.28 -6.34 -1.92
CA ALA A 29 -3.44 -5.48 -1.90
C ALA A 29 -2.97 -4.09 -2.31
N HIS A 30 -3.35 -3.65 -3.51
CA HIS A 30 -2.98 -2.34 -3.98
C HIS A 30 -3.56 -1.37 -2.96
N ALA A 31 -2.73 -0.46 -2.45
CA ALA A 31 -3.25 0.57 -1.59
C ALA A 31 -4.41 1.28 -2.30
N ALA A 32 -5.34 1.79 -1.53
CA ALA A 32 -6.44 2.60 -2.00
C ALA A 32 -6.56 3.85 -1.13
N TYR A 33 -7.24 4.87 -1.65
CA TYR A 33 -7.57 6.07 -0.88
C TYR A 33 -8.32 5.76 0.43
N SER A 34 -9.04 4.65 0.53
CA SER A 34 -9.70 4.20 1.75
C SER A 34 -8.73 3.88 2.88
N ASP A 35 -7.49 3.53 2.55
CA ASP A 35 -6.54 3.05 3.54
C ASP A 35 -5.88 4.21 4.31
N CYS A 36 -6.03 5.45 3.82
CA CYS A 36 -5.49 6.62 4.51
C CYS A 36 -6.25 6.86 5.81
N SER A 37 -5.52 6.79 6.92
CA SER A 37 -6.06 6.95 8.27
C SER A 37 -6.80 8.28 8.42
N TRP A 38 -7.86 8.27 9.23
CA TRP A 38 -8.62 9.48 9.51
C TRP A 38 -7.75 10.54 10.20
N GLY A 39 -7.92 11.81 9.81
CA GLY A 39 -7.13 12.93 10.32
C GLY A 39 -5.69 13.01 9.80
N LYS A 40 -5.34 12.21 8.80
CA LYS A 40 -4.01 12.18 8.18
C LYS A 40 -4.04 12.66 6.74
N VAL A 41 -2.86 12.97 6.23
CA VAL A 41 -2.64 13.17 4.81
C VAL A 41 -1.72 12.06 4.31
N CYS A 42 -2.06 11.50 3.16
CA CYS A 42 -1.33 10.38 2.57
C CYS A 42 -1.01 10.69 1.11
N VAL A 43 0.13 10.17 0.66
CA VAL A 43 0.57 10.23 -0.73
C VAL A 43 0.83 8.82 -1.25
N TRP A 44 0.73 8.67 -2.56
CA TRP A 44 0.91 7.43 -3.28
C TRP A 44 1.77 7.64 -4.52
N ASP A 45 2.52 6.60 -4.89
CA ASP A 45 3.32 6.60 -6.12
C ASP A 45 2.56 6.11 -7.35
N GLY A 46 1.34 5.61 -7.16
CA GLY A 46 0.42 5.28 -8.21
C GLY A 46 -0.71 6.29 -8.30
N TRP A 47 -1.37 6.29 -9.46
CA TRP A 47 -2.59 7.04 -9.67
C TRP A 47 -3.77 6.41 -8.93
N ASN A 48 -4.77 7.22 -8.60
CA ASN A 48 -6.01 6.83 -7.93
C ASN A 48 -5.77 6.13 -6.57
N GLY A 49 -4.74 6.59 -5.85
CA GLY A 49 -4.38 6.06 -4.53
C GLY A 49 -3.79 4.66 -4.57
N SER A 50 -3.22 4.23 -5.71
CA SER A 50 -2.61 2.91 -5.89
C SER A 50 -1.10 2.91 -5.62
N GLY A 51 -0.47 1.73 -5.62
CA GLY A 51 0.97 1.60 -5.45
C GLY A 51 1.43 1.70 -3.99
N ASN A 52 2.67 2.14 -3.78
CA ASN A 52 3.22 2.37 -2.46
C ASN A 52 2.58 3.60 -1.85
N ARG A 53 2.34 3.52 -0.54
CA ARG A 53 1.71 4.59 0.23
C ARG A 53 2.65 5.07 1.32
N TRP A 54 2.63 6.37 1.56
CA TRP A 54 3.21 6.98 2.75
C TRP A 54 2.21 7.89 3.44
N GLU A 55 2.06 7.72 4.76
CA GLU A 55 1.28 8.60 5.63
C GLU A 55 2.22 9.64 6.23
N VAL A 56 1.88 10.92 6.09
CA VAL A 56 2.74 12.00 6.55
C VAL A 56 2.68 12.09 8.08
N PRO A 57 3.83 12.04 8.80
CA PRO A 57 3.83 11.80 10.23
C PRO A 57 3.36 13.02 11.04
N ASN A 58 3.73 14.24 10.62
CA ASN A 58 3.53 15.46 11.41
C ASN A 58 3.03 16.65 10.57
N CYS A 59 2.55 17.69 11.26
CA CYS A 59 2.27 19.00 10.67
C CYS A 59 3.56 19.71 10.22
N GLY A 60 3.45 20.66 9.29
CA GLY A 60 4.60 21.41 8.77
C GLY A 60 5.42 20.63 7.74
N TRP A 61 6.74 20.88 7.68
CA TRP A 61 7.64 20.29 6.69
C TRP A 61 7.97 18.84 7.00
N ASN A 62 7.74 17.98 6.02
CA ASN A 62 8.09 16.56 6.06
C ASN A 62 8.83 16.19 4.77
N LYS A 63 9.98 15.54 4.91
CA LYS A 63 10.70 14.98 3.77
C LYS A 63 10.02 13.69 3.32
N ILE A 64 9.78 13.55 2.01
CA ILE A 64 9.27 12.29 1.45
C ILE A 64 10.35 11.22 1.62
N PRO A 65 9.99 10.00 2.07
CA PRO A 65 10.95 8.94 2.26
C PRO A 65 11.60 8.53 0.95
N VAL A 66 12.84 8.05 1.02
CA VAL A 66 13.68 7.77 -0.16
C VAL A 66 13.01 6.86 -1.18
N TYR A 67 12.17 5.91 -0.74
CA TYR A 67 11.48 4.97 -1.63
C TYR A 67 10.29 5.57 -2.41
N MET A 68 9.89 6.81 -2.12
CA MET A 68 8.82 7.56 -2.81
C MET A 68 9.25 8.95 -3.26
N ASN A 69 10.50 9.33 -3.05
CA ASN A 69 11.00 10.65 -3.42
C ASN A 69 10.94 10.81 -4.94
N GLU A 70 10.30 11.88 -5.43
CA GLU A 70 10.07 12.13 -6.86
C GLU A 70 9.26 11.03 -7.55
N LEU A 71 8.38 10.35 -6.81
CA LEU A 71 7.50 9.32 -7.36
C LEU A 71 6.03 9.55 -7.01
N VAL A 72 5.68 10.65 -6.33
CA VAL A 72 4.29 10.87 -5.90
C VAL A 72 3.42 11.23 -7.09
N SER A 73 2.30 10.52 -7.24
CA SER A 73 1.33 10.73 -8.31
C SER A 73 -0.09 11.04 -7.84
N SER A 74 -0.43 10.65 -6.62
CA SER A 74 -1.75 10.93 -6.08
C SER A 74 -1.72 11.11 -4.57
N ALA A 75 -2.75 11.75 -4.05
CA ALA A 75 -2.82 12.04 -2.63
C ALA A 75 -4.25 12.18 -2.12
N LYS A 76 -4.35 12.10 -0.79
CA LYS A 76 -5.58 12.24 -0.04
C LYS A 76 -5.32 12.97 1.26
N THR A 77 -6.26 13.82 1.62
CA THR A 77 -6.27 14.58 2.86
C THR A 77 -7.53 14.28 3.67
N HIS A 78 -7.37 14.09 4.98
CA HIS A 78 -8.46 14.06 5.94
C HIS A 78 -8.27 15.20 6.94
N GLY A 79 -9.07 16.27 6.83
CA GLY A 79 -9.02 17.43 7.73
C GLY A 79 -7.96 18.48 7.38
N ASN A 80 -6.69 18.08 7.26
CA ASN A 80 -5.59 19.03 7.02
C ASN A 80 -5.33 19.22 5.52
N ALA A 81 -4.99 20.44 5.09
CA ALA A 81 -4.54 20.66 3.72
C ALA A 81 -3.07 20.24 3.57
N MET A 82 -2.60 20.01 2.35
CA MET A 82 -1.17 19.83 2.10
C MET A 82 -0.69 20.51 0.83
N ARG A 83 0.62 20.77 0.77
CA ARG A 83 1.34 21.28 -0.39
C ARG A 83 2.54 20.40 -0.66
N LEU A 84 2.80 20.13 -1.94
CA LEU A 84 3.93 19.33 -2.40
C LEU A 84 5.02 20.24 -2.97
N TYR A 85 6.27 19.85 -2.74
CA TYR A 85 7.44 20.61 -3.19
C TYR A 85 8.56 19.72 -3.71
N ASP A 86 9.37 20.27 -4.61
CA ASP A 86 10.53 19.67 -5.27
C ASP A 86 11.82 20.43 -4.88
N GLY A 87 12.99 19.86 -5.18
CA GLY A 87 14.28 20.55 -5.14
C GLY A 87 14.70 21.04 -3.76
N GLY A 88 14.48 20.23 -2.71
CA GLY A 88 14.81 20.63 -1.34
C GLY A 88 13.81 21.63 -0.75
N ALA A 89 12.53 21.53 -1.11
CA ALA A 89 11.43 22.40 -0.66
C ALA A 89 11.41 23.81 -1.29
N ALA A 90 12.16 24.04 -2.38
CA ALA A 90 12.24 25.34 -3.05
C ALA A 90 11.17 25.54 -4.13
N VAL A 91 10.71 24.46 -4.77
CA VAL A 91 9.81 24.54 -5.93
C VAL A 91 8.45 23.99 -5.57
N TYR A 92 7.39 24.78 -5.75
CA TYR A 92 6.02 24.34 -5.53
C TYR A 92 5.58 23.38 -6.66
N VAL A 93 5.00 22.24 -6.27
CA VAL A 93 4.51 21.21 -7.20
C VAL A 93 2.99 21.25 -7.29
N GLY A 94 2.28 21.19 -6.15
CA GLY A 94 0.83 21.10 -6.14
C GLY A 94 0.22 21.27 -4.75
N ASN A 95 -1.11 21.38 -4.67
CA ASN A 95 -1.86 21.57 -3.42
C ASN A 95 -3.08 20.67 -3.37
N PHE A 96 -3.33 20.13 -2.18
CA PHE A 96 -4.54 19.40 -1.84
C PHE A 96 -5.26 20.13 -0.72
N LYS A 97 -6.52 20.48 -0.95
CA LYS A 97 -7.40 21.08 0.05
C LYS A 97 -7.76 20.05 1.13
N PRO A 98 -8.32 20.46 2.27
CA PRO A 98 -8.92 19.52 3.22
C PRO A 98 -9.97 18.62 2.57
N TRP A 99 -10.04 17.36 2.99
CA TRP A 99 -11.05 16.38 2.55
C TRP A 99 -11.06 16.13 1.04
N MET A 100 -9.88 16.11 0.42
CA MET A 100 -9.69 15.94 -1.00
C MET A 100 -8.96 14.63 -1.29
N GLU A 101 -9.33 13.96 -2.38
CA GLU A 101 -8.55 12.89 -3.00
C GLU A 101 -8.44 13.16 -4.50
N SER A 102 -7.24 13.08 -5.06
CA SER A 102 -7.03 13.35 -6.48
C SER A 102 -5.66 12.89 -6.96
N ASN A 103 -5.53 12.78 -8.28
CA ASN A 103 -4.24 12.62 -8.94
C ASN A 103 -3.60 13.99 -9.13
N LEU A 104 -2.27 14.00 -9.18
CA LEU A 104 -1.53 15.14 -9.68
C LEU A 104 -1.77 15.31 -11.18
N ALA A 105 -1.63 16.55 -11.66
CA ALA A 105 -1.58 16.75 -13.09
C ALA A 105 -0.29 16.13 -13.66
N SER A 106 -0.30 15.75 -14.93
CA SER A 106 0.85 15.08 -15.57
C SER A 106 2.16 15.88 -15.54
N TYR A 107 2.12 17.19 -15.32
CA TYR A 107 3.31 18.05 -15.17
C TYR A 107 3.78 18.25 -13.71
N GLU A 108 2.97 17.78 -12.75
CA GLU A 108 3.23 17.78 -11.30
C GLU A 108 3.65 16.38 -10.81
N ASP A 109 3.25 15.35 -11.56
CA ASP A 109 3.52 13.92 -11.33
C ASP A 109 5.02 13.61 -11.21
N ASP A 110 5.39 12.69 -10.31
CA ASP A 110 6.77 12.18 -10.14
C ASP A 110 7.83 13.27 -9.88
N ARG A 111 7.46 14.29 -9.09
CA ARG A 111 8.37 15.42 -8.78
C ARG A 111 8.49 15.77 -7.32
N ALA A 112 7.51 15.40 -6.51
CA ALA A 112 7.50 15.83 -5.10
C ALA A 112 8.60 15.12 -4.31
N SER A 113 9.41 15.91 -3.59
CA SER A 113 10.42 15.45 -2.62
C SER A 113 10.07 15.85 -1.17
N TRP A 114 9.15 16.80 -0.99
CA TRP A 114 8.74 17.34 0.31
C TRP A 114 7.23 17.59 0.36
N VAL A 115 6.68 17.50 1.58
CA VAL A 115 5.29 17.83 1.89
C VAL A 115 5.25 18.88 3.00
N TRP A 116 4.45 19.92 2.82
CA TRP A 116 4.00 20.79 3.91
C TRP A 116 2.55 20.45 4.26
N VAL A 117 2.28 20.12 5.52
CA VAL A 117 0.92 19.88 6.02
C VAL A 117 0.43 21.09 6.80
N ASP A 118 -0.71 21.62 6.40
CA ASP A 118 -1.37 22.76 7.03
C ASP A 118 -2.31 22.25 8.14
N CYS A 119 -1.88 22.48 9.37
CA CYS A 119 -2.60 22.33 10.61
C CYS A 119 -2.58 23.73 11.27
#